data_AF-E6UV79-F1
#
_entry.id   AF-E6UV79-F1
#
_cell.length_a   1.000
_cell.length_b   1.000
_cell.length_c   1.000
_cell.angle_alpha   90.00
_cell.angle_beta   90.00
_cell.angle_gamma   90.00
#
_symmetry.space_group_name_H-M   'P 1'
#
loop_
_entity.id
_entity.type
_entity.pdbx_description
1 polymer ?
#
loop_
_entity_poly.entity_id
_entity_poly.type
_entity_poly.pdbx_seq_one_letter_code
_entity_poly.pdbx_strand_id
1 'polypeptide(L)'
;MKLMFTIASAALLSAASLSFAAEPARFSKDEKALQKAVSDTEMCFHLAGEFNGDGSARDKEINRMQRKHCNKAGQQLLQKAYRANPQDARLYPAVLMLNSLTTEFLPKAEVARLCAASKTELVCP
;
A
#
# COMPACT_ATOMS: atom_id res chain seq x y z
N MET A 1 -70.09 -8.89 -5.51
CA MET A 1 -68.79 -8.54 -6.13
C MET A 1 -67.90 -7.91 -5.08
N LYS A 2 -66.67 -8.42 -4.95
CA LYS A 2 -65.44 -7.75 -4.45
C LYS A 2 -65.43 -7.25 -3.00
N LEU A 3 -64.36 -7.42 -2.22
CA LEU A 3 -63.21 -8.32 -2.17
C LEU A 3 -62.55 -7.95 -0.83
N MET A 4 -62.31 -8.93 0.04
CA MET A 4 -61.54 -8.73 1.26
C MET A 4 -60.09 -8.41 0.92
N PHE A 5 -59.51 -7.39 1.56
CA PHE A 5 -58.08 -7.14 1.52
C PHE A 5 -57.50 -7.16 2.93
N THR A 6 -56.95 -8.32 3.28
CA THR A 6 -55.92 -8.51 4.31
C THR A 6 -54.56 -8.18 3.71
N ILE A 7 -53.82 -7.22 4.27
CA ILE A 7 -52.40 -6.99 3.97
C ILE A 7 -51.74 -6.64 5.32
N ALA A 8 -51.24 -7.62 6.07
CA ALA A 8 -49.90 -8.20 5.97
C ALA A 8 -48.81 -7.15 6.26
N SER A 9 -48.36 -7.18 7.51
CA SER A 9 -47.23 -6.45 8.08
C SER A 9 -45.96 -6.63 7.23
N ALA A 10 -45.40 -5.53 6.73
CA ALA A 10 -44.05 -5.49 6.21
C ALA A 10 -43.19 -4.66 7.17
N ALA A 11 -42.64 -5.31 8.20
CA ALA A 11 -41.58 -4.73 9.02
C ALA A 11 -40.34 -4.60 8.14
N LEU A 12 -40.00 -3.37 7.77
CA LEU A 12 -38.76 -3.00 7.11
C LEU A 12 -37.59 -3.37 8.02
N LEU A 13 -36.92 -4.48 7.73
CA LEU A 13 -35.62 -4.81 8.29
C LEU A 13 -34.59 -3.83 7.73
N SER A 14 -34.36 -2.73 8.46
CA SER A 14 -33.19 -1.88 8.29
C SER A 14 -31.94 -2.71 8.60
N ALA A 15 -31.36 -3.33 7.58
CA ALA A 15 -30.01 -3.85 7.65
C ALA A 15 -29.06 -2.64 7.75
N ALA A 16 -28.77 -2.22 8.98
CA ALA A 16 -27.69 -1.29 9.27
C ALA A 16 -26.38 -1.98 8.88
N SER A 17 -25.83 -1.60 7.73
CA SER A 17 -24.48 -1.96 7.30
C SER A 17 -23.51 -1.40 8.34
N LEU A 18 -23.12 -2.22 9.30
CA LEU A 18 -21.98 -1.94 10.16
C LEU A 18 -20.73 -2.00 9.27
N SER A 19 -20.42 -0.87 8.65
CA SER A 19 -19.11 -0.62 8.06
C SER A 19 -18.11 -0.58 9.22
N PHE A 20 -17.63 -1.76 9.63
CA PHE A 20 -16.40 -1.89 10.39
C PHE A 20 -15.28 -1.41 9.46
N ALA A 21 -14.97 -0.12 9.54
CA ALA A 21 -13.65 0.36 9.16
C ALA A 21 -12.67 -0.29 10.16
N ALA A 22 -12.25 -1.52 9.86
CA ALA A 22 -11.17 -2.16 10.60
C ALA A 22 -9.97 -1.23 10.54
N GLU A 23 -9.43 -0.86 11.71
CA GLU A 23 -8.19 -0.11 11.76
C GLU A 23 -7.14 -0.84 10.91
N PRO A 24 -6.27 -0.10 10.18
CA PRO A 24 -5.23 -0.74 9.41
C PRO A 24 -4.43 -1.65 10.34
N ALA A 25 -4.40 -2.94 10.00
CA ALA A 25 -3.65 -3.91 10.79
C ALA A 25 -2.21 -3.39 10.95
N ARG A 26 -1.66 -3.47 12.16
CA ARG A 26 -0.26 -3.08 12.41
C ARG A 26 0.64 -4.28 12.21
N PHE A 27 1.91 -4.05 11.88
CA PHE A 27 2.91 -5.11 11.88
C PHE A 27 3.11 -5.64 13.30
N SER A 28 3.19 -6.96 13.45
CA SER A 28 3.48 -7.61 14.72
C SER A 28 4.97 -7.50 15.06
N LYS A 29 5.33 -7.87 16.30
CA LYS A 29 6.75 -7.93 16.73
C LYS A 29 7.58 -8.93 15.94
N ASP A 30 6.94 -9.93 15.32
CA ASP A 30 7.61 -10.97 14.54
C ASP A 30 7.85 -10.50 13.09
N GLU A 31 7.15 -9.46 12.65
CA GLU A 31 7.25 -8.89 11.30
C GLU A 31 8.29 -7.75 11.20
N LYS A 32 9.18 -7.59 12.19
CA LYS A 32 10.16 -6.48 12.23
C LYS A 32 10.97 -6.31 10.95
N ALA A 33 11.41 -7.41 10.35
CA ALA A 33 12.19 -7.35 9.11
C ALA A 33 11.36 -6.82 7.93
N LEU A 34 10.09 -7.23 7.84
CA LEU A 34 9.15 -6.75 6.83
C LEU A 34 8.78 -5.29 7.07
N GLN A 35 8.49 -4.91 8.31
CA GLN A 35 8.24 -3.52 8.69
C GLN A 35 9.43 -2.62 8.33
N LYS A 36 10.66 -3.07 8.58
CA LYS A 36 11.86 -2.33 8.18
C LYS A 36 11.97 -2.23 6.66
N ALA A 37 11.71 -3.30 5.93
CA ALA A 37 11.74 -3.29 4.46
C ALA A 37 10.72 -2.31 3.85
N VAL A 38 9.52 -2.23 4.43
CA VAL A 38 8.49 -1.23 4.08
C VAL A 38 9.04 0.19 4.29
N SER A 39 9.51 0.49 5.51
CA SER A 39 10.02 1.83 5.85
C SER A 39 11.25 2.23 5.04
N ASP A 40 12.17 1.29 4.78
CA ASP A 40 13.35 1.52 3.94
C ASP A 40 12.95 1.82 2.48
N THR A 41 11.92 1.14 1.97
CA THR A 41 11.41 1.36 0.61
C THR A 41 10.77 2.74 0.47
N GLU A 42 9.95 3.15 1.44
CA GLU A 42 9.35 4.49 1.49
C GLU A 42 10.44 5.57 1.51
N MET A 43 11.45 5.43 2.38
CA MET A 43 12.57 6.36 2.45
C MET A 43 13.38 6.38 1.15
N CYS A 44 13.64 5.22 0.57
CA CYS A 44 14.31 5.13 -0.72
C CYS A 44 13.53 5.87 -1.83
N PHE A 45 12.21 5.74 -1.85
CA PHE A 45 11.34 6.42 -2.81
C PHE A 45 11.42 7.93 -2.66
N HIS A 46 11.31 8.44 -1.44
CA HIS A 46 11.43 9.88 -1.18
C HIS A 46 12.79 10.43 -1.59
N LEU A 47 13.88 9.73 -1.28
CA LEU A 47 15.23 10.17 -1.62
C LEU A 47 15.54 10.13 -3.12
N ALA A 48 14.83 9.32 -3.91
CA ALA A 48 15.07 9.20 -5.35
C ALA A 48 14.76 10.52 -6.10
N GLY A 49 13.83 11.31 -5.60
CA GLY A 49 13.47 12.62 -6.17
C GLY A 49 14.31 13.80 -5.67
N GLU A 50 15.17 13.61 -4.67
CA GLU A 50 15.93 14.71 -4.04
C GLU A 50 17.32 14.94 -4.64
N PHE A 51 17.84 13.99 -5.44
CA PHE A 51 19.19 14.06 -5.97
C PHE A 51 19.28 15.02 -7.16
N ASN A 52 20.03 16.12 -7.02
CA ASN A 52 20.14 17.16 -8.04
C ASN A 52 21.37 17.01 -8.96
N GLY A 53 22.37 16.22 -8.54
CA GLY A 53 23.57 15.95 -9.32
C GLY A 53 24.59 17.09 -9.36
N ASP A 54 24.48 18.06 -8.45
CA ASP A 54 25.38 19.22 -8.35
C ASP A 54 26.65 18.93 -7.52
N GLY A 55 26.73 17.75 -6.90
CA GLY A 55 27.90 17.33 -6.13
C GLY A 55 28.05 18.06 -4.78
N SER A 56 27.02 18.78 -4.35
CA SER A 56 26.96 19.49 -3.07
C SER A 56 27.11 18.56 -1.86
N ALA A 57 27.30 19.15 -0.68
CA ALA A 57 27.24 18.39 0.57
C ALA A 57 25.87 17.69 0.75
N ARG A 58 24.79 18.29 0.22
CA ARG A 58 23.45 17.69 0.24
C ARG A 58 23.39 16.44 -0.62
N ASP A 59 23.92 16.49 -1.85
CA ASP A 59 23.99 15.33 -2.74
C ASP A 59 24.82 14.17 -2.16
N LYS A 60 25.89 14.48 -1.44
CA LYS A 60 26.70 13.46 -0.73
C LYS A 60 25.90 12.79 0.39
N GLU A 61 25.12 13.56 1.14
CA GLU A 61 24.26 13.03 2.20
C GLU A 61 23.10 12.20 1.63
N ILE A 62 22.43 12.69 0.57
CA ILE A 62 21.39 11.93 -0.14
C ILE A 62 21.95 10.60 -0.63
N ASN A 63 23.12 10.60 -1.27
CA ASN A 63 23.78 9.37 -1.71
C ASN A 63 24.05 8.40 -0.56
N ARG A 64 24.49 8.90 0.60
CA ARG A 64 24.73 8.07 1.79
C ARG A 64 23.42 7.45 2.30
N MET A 65 22.36 8.24 2.34
CA MET A 65 21.04 7.79 2.80
C MET A 65 20.41 6.80 1.81
N GLN A 66 20.53 7.03 0.51
CA GLN A 66 20.10 6.09 -0.52
C GLN A 66 20.84 4.74 -0.37
N ARG A 67 22.15 4.73 -0.17
CA ARG A 67 22.90 3.47 0.07
C ARG A 67 22.43 2.71 1.31
N LYS A 68 21.92 3.42 2.33
CA LYS A 68 21.43 2.83 3.56
C LYS A 68 20.01 2.23 3.42
N HIS A 69 19.14 2.92 2.68
CA HIS A 69 17.71 2.58 2.61
C HIS A 69 17.29 1.86 1.33
N CYS A 70 17.96 2.11 0.20
CA CYS A 70 17.71 1.43 -1.07
C CYS A 70 18.38 0.04 -1.13
N ASN A 71 18.11 -0.83 -0.15
CA ASN A 71 18.70 -2.16 -0.07
C ASN A 71 17.89 -3.20 -0.85
N LYS A 72 18.53 -3.84 -1.82
CA LYS A 72 17.94 -4.90 -2.66
C LYS A 72 17.35 -6.07 -1.86
N ALA A 73 17.98 -6.48 -0.76
CA ALA A 73 17.47 -7.59 0.06
C ALA A 73 16.12 -7.24 0.73
N GLY A 74 15.98 -6.00 1.22
CA GLY A 74 14.71 -5.50 1.78
C GLY A 74 13.62 -5.41 0.71
N GLN A 75 13.96 -4.88 -0.47
CA GLN A 75 13.04 -4.82 -1.60
C GLN A 75 12.55 -6.20 -2.03
N GLN A 76 13.45 -7.19 -2.11
CA GLN A 76 13.10 -8.58 -2.42
C GLN A 76 12.21 -9.21 -1.33
N LEU A 77 12.47 -8.91 -0.06
CA LEU A 77 11.63 -9.35 1.05
C LEU A 77 10.21 -8.80 0.91
N LEU A 78 10.07 -7.50 0.62
CA LEU A 78 8.77 -6.86 0.39
C LEU A 78 8.02 -7.49 -0.79
N GLN A 79 8.69 -7.69 -1.93
CA GLN A 79 8.10 -8.37 -3.09
C GLN A 79 7.64 -9.79 -2.75
N LYS A 80 8.46 -10.55 -2.01
CA LYS A 80 8.12 -11.92 -1.60
C LYS A 80 6.92 -11.94 -0.66
N ALA A 81 6.88 -11.04 0.33
CA ALA A 81 5.78 -10.92 1.27
C ALA A 81 4.46 -10.58 0.55
N TYR A 82 4.51 -9.62 -0.38
CA TYR A 82 3.35 -9.26 -1.19
C TYR A 82 2.84 -10.42 -2.05
N ARG A 83 3.75 -11.16 -2.71
CA ARG A 83 3.37 -12.35 -3.50
C ARG A 83 2.76 -13.45 -2.64
N ALA A 84 3.23 -13.60 -1.40
CA ALA A 84 2.70 -14.61 -0.47
C ALA A 84 1.31 -14.23 0.07
N ASN A 85 1.03 -12.94 0.23
CA ASN A 85 -0.28 -12.45 0.67
C ASN A 85 -0.65 -11.13 -0.06
N PRO A 86 -1.22 -11.20 -1.28
CA PRO A 86 -1.55 -10.02 -2.08
C PRO A 86 -2.75 -9.22 -1.53
N GLN A 87 -3.44 -9.76 -0.53
CA GLN A 87 -4.55 -9.10 0.16
C GLN A 87 -4.09 -8.28 1.37
N ASP A 88 -2.79 -8.32 1.71
CA ASP A 88 -2.25 -7.52 2.81
C ASP A 88 -2.14 -6.04 2.41
N ALA A 89 -3.21 -5.29 2.68
CA ALA A 89 -3.31 -3.87 2.37
C ALA A 89 -2.22 -3.00 3.01
N ARG A 90 -1.57 -3.48 4.09
CA ARG A 90 -0.46 -2.77 4.77
C ARG A 90 0.75 -2.61 3.84
N LEU A 91 0.91 -3.51 2.86
CA LEU A 91 2.04 -3.52 1.95
C LEU A 91 1.84 -2.64 0.73
N TYR A 92 0.59 -2.25 0.42
CA TYR A 92 0.24 -1.67 -0.87
C TYR A 92 1.01 -0.39 -1.21
N PRO A 93 1.13 0.60 -0.29
CA PRO A 93 1.87 1.83 -0.61
C PRO A 93 3.34 1.56 -0.93
N ALA A 94 4.04 0.79 -0.09
CA ALA A 94 5.44 0.47 -0.30
C ALA A 94 5.67 -0.42 -1.54
N VAL A 95 4.72 -1.30 -1.87
CA VAL A 95 4.78 -2.12 -3.10
C VAL A 95 4.63 -1.25 -4.35
N LEU A 96 3.72 -0.28 -4.34
CA LEU A 96 3.56 0.69 -5.43
C LEU A 96 4.80 1.57 -5.59
N MET A 97 5.34 2.09 -4.49
CA MET A 97 6.61 2.84 -4.48
C MET A 97 7.79 2.00 -4.97
N LEU A 98 7.86 0.73 -4.57
CA LEU A 98 8.90 -0.15 -5.09
C LEU A 98 8.76 -0.37 -6.59
N ASN A 99 7.52 -0.55 -7.07
CA ASN A 99 7.24 -0.75 -8.49
C ASN A 99 7.62 0.47 -9.34
N SER A 100 7.57 1.69 -8.79
CA SER A 100 8.02 2.91 -9.48
C SER A 100 9.53 3.17 -9.39
N LEU A 101 10.21 2.64 -8.38
CA LEU A 101 11.68 2.76 -8.24
C LEU A 101 12.47 1.80 -9.13
N THR A 102 11.92 0.62 -9.39
CA THR A 102 12.61 -0.45 -10.12
C THR A 102 12.05 -0.63 -11.53
N THR A 103 12.58 -1.59 -12.28
CA THR A 103 11.88 -2.13 -13.45
C THR A 103 10.51 -2.62 -13.00
N GLU A 104 9.44 -2.10 -13.62
CA GLU A 104 8.05 -2.46 -13.30
C GLU A 104 7.90 -3.98 -13.19
N PHE A 105 7.49 -4.46 -12.02
CA PHE A 105 7.33 -5.90 -11.74
C PHE A 105 5.86 -6.29 -11.51
N LEU A 106 4.97 -5.30 -11.43
CA LEU A 106 3.53 -5.50 -11.39
C LEU A 106 2.90 -5.20 -12.75
N PRO A 107 1.90 -5.99 -13.18
CA PRO A 107 1.10 -5.63 -14.35
C PRO A 107 0.23 -4.41 -14.04
N LYS A 108 -0.11 -3.62 -15.08
CA LYS A 108 -0.92 -2.40 -14.95
C LYS A 108 -2.25 -2.60 -14.21
N ALA A 109 -2.92 -3.73 -14.44
CA ALA A 109 -4.17 -4.06 -13.75
C ALA A 109 -3.99 -4.19 -12.23
N GLU A 110 -2.85 -4.74 -11.80
CA GLU A 110 -2.54 -4.89 -10.38
C GLU A 110 -2.17 -3.55 -9.74
N VAL A 111 -1.42 -2.70 -10.46
CA VAL A 111 -1.17 -1.31 -10.04
C VAL A 111 -2.48 -0.56 -9.83
N ALA A 112 -3.42 -0.63 -10.78
CA ALA A 112 -4.72 0.01 -10.67
C ALA A 112 -5.54 -0.50 -9.46
N ARG A 113 -5.52 -1.82 -9.23
CA ARG A 113 -6.18 -2.44 -8.06
C ARG A 113 -5.59 -1.92 -6.75
N LEU A 114 -4.26 -1.89 -6.65
CA LEU A 114 -3.57 -1.37 -5.46
C LEU A 114 -3.83 0.12 -5.25
N CYS A 115 -3.86 0.91 -6.32
CA CYS A 115 -4.14 2.34 -6.26
C CYS A 115 -5.56 2.65 -5.78
N ALA A 116 -6.56 1.90 -6.27
CA ALA A 116 -7.94 2.02 -5.78
C ALA A 116 -8.07 1.73 -4.27
N ALA A 117 -7.19 0.89 -3.72
CA ALA A 117 -7.21 0.51 -2.32
C ALA A 117 -6.36 1.42 -1.41
N SER A 118 -5.26 1.98 -1.92
CA SER A 118 -4.17 2.50 -1.07
C SER A 118 -4.24 4.00 -0.76
N LYS A 119 -5.15 4.78 -1.35
CA LYS A 119 -5.30 6.24 -1.11
C LYS A 119 -3.99 7.05 -1.15
N THR A 120 -2.95 6.55 -1.82
CA THR A 120 -1.66 7.22 -1.93
C THR A 120 -1.55 7.90 -3.29
N GLU A 121 -1.67 9.22 -3.30
CA GLU A 121 -1.65 10.05 -4.51
C GLU A 121 -0.25 10.13 -5.17
N LEU A 122 0.82 9.77 -4.46
CA LEU A 122 2.20 9.93 -4.95
C LEU A 122 2.59 8.95 -6.05
N VAL A 123 1.94 7.78 -6.10
CA VAL A 123 2.28 6.67 -7.02
C VAL A 123 1.06 6.19 -7.80
N CYS A 124 -0.08 6.85 -7.61
CA CYS A 124 -1.35 6.55 -8.26
C CYS A 124 -1.83 7.80 -8.98
N PRO A 125 -1.86 7.81 -10.32
CA PRO A 125 -2.34 8.94 -11.10
C PRO A 125 -3.86 9.12 -11.05
#